data_AF-A0A538ES45-F1
#
_entry.id   AF-A0A538ES45-F1
#
_cell.length_a   1.000
_cell.length_b   1.000
_cell.length_c   1.000
_cell.angle_alpha   90.00
_cell.angle_beta   90.00
_cell.angle_gamma   90.00
#
_symmetry.space_group_name_H-M   'P 1'
#
loop_
_entity.id
_entity.type
_entity.pdbx_description
1 polymer ?
#
loop_
_entity_poly.entity_id
_entity_poly.type
_entity_poly.pdbx_seq_one_letter_code
_entity_poly.pdbx_strand_id
1 'polypeptide(L)' 'RIPVATVVGLLGQGYTIEEILDDYPTLTREGILAALRFAANAVDERELPLRLSA' A
#
# COMPACT_ATOMS: atom_id res chain seq x y z
N ARG A 1 -13.07 2.72 0.85
CA ARG A 1 -12.05 1.66 0.67
C ARG A 1 -10.87 2.29 -0.04
N ILE A 2 -9.69 2.34 0.58
CA ILE A 2 -8.49 2.97 0.01
C ILE A 2 -7.61 1.88 -0.60
N PRO A 3 -7.08 2.05 -1.82
CA PRO A 3 -6.19 1.07 -2.43
C PRO A 3 -4.88 0.92 -1.66
N VAL A 4 -4.36 -0.31 -1.57
CA VAL A 4 -3.04 -0.57 -0.98
C VAL A 4 -1.94 0.19 -1.72
N ALA A 5 -2.03 0.26 -3.05
CA ALA A 5 -1.08 1.00 -3.89
C ALA A 5 -1.02 2.49 -3.52
N THR A 6 -2.13 3.10 -3.10
CA THR A 6 -2.15 4.51 -2.66
C THR A 6 -1.36 4.70 -1.38
N VAL A 7 -1.59 3.84 -0.37
CA VAL A 7 -0.87 3.91 0.91
C VAL A 7 0.63 3.71 0.71
N VAL A 8 1.02 2.69 -0.06
CA VAL A 8 2.44 2.42 -0.37
C VAL A 8 3.06 3.55 -1.18
N GLY A 9 2.33 4.13 -2.13
CA GLY A 9 2.78 5.25 -2.94
C GLY A 9 3.06 6.50 -2.12
N LEU A 10 2.17 6.85 -1.19
CA LEU A 10 2.34 8.01 -0.30
C LEU A 10 3.54 7.82 0.64
N LEU A 11 3.67 6.65 1.26
CA LEU A 11 4.83 6.33 2.08
C LEU A 11 6.14 6.39 1.26
N GLY A 12 6.11 5.91 0.01
CA GLY A 12 7.24 6.02 -0.92
C GLY A 12 7.58 7.45 -1.34
N GLN A 13 6.63 8.38 -1.28
CA GLN A 13 6.83 9.81 -1.49
C GLN A 13 7.36 10.53 -0.23
N GLY A 14 7.50 9.83 0.89
CA GLY A 14 8.02 10.38 2.14
C GLY A 14 6.95 10.88 3.11
N TYR A 15 5.67 10.66 2.83
CA TYR A 15 4.60 10.97 3.78
C TYR A 15 4.72 10.10 5.03
N THR A 16 4.45 10.68 6.18
CA THR A 16 4.32 9.98 7.45
C THR A 16 2.96 9.30 7.57
N ILE A 17 2.85 8.33 8.48
CA ILE A 17 1.58 7.65 8.73
C ILE A 17 0.53 8.66 9.23
N GLU A 18 0.96 9.62 10.04
CA GLU A 18 0.11 10.65 10.62
C GLU A 18 -0.47 11.56 9.53
N GLU A 19 0.35 12.04 8.60
CA GLU A 19 -0.12 12.84 7.44
C GLU A 19 -1.11 12.06 6.58
N ILE A 20 -0.86 10.76 6.36
CA ILE A 20 -1.80 9.91 5.60
C ILE A 20 -3.12 9.73 6.36
N LEU A 21 -3.10 9.61 7.69
CA LEU A 21 -4.33 9.49 8.48
C LEU A 21 -5.13 10.81 8.50
N ASP A 22 -4.44 11.95 8.50
CA ASP A 22 -5.06 13.28 8.41
C ASP A 22 -5.74 13.49 7.04
N ASP A 23 -5.07 13.10 5.95
CA ASP A 23 -5.61 13.18 4.59
C ASP A 23 -6.73 12.15 4.33
N TYR A 24 -6.71 11.03 5.04
CA TYR A 24 -7.69 9.95 4.91
C TYR A 24 -8.33 9.59 6.26
N PRO A 25 -9.31 10.37 6.77
CA PRO A 25 -9.91 10.15 8.10
C PRO A 25 -10.67 8.83 8.27
N THR A 26 -10.97 8.15 7.16
CA THR A 26 -11.62 6.82 7.16
C THR A 26 -10.63 5.67 7.22
N LEU A 27 -9.33 5.97 7.11
CA LEU A 27 -8.24 5.01 7.26
C LEU A 27 -7.85 4.94 8.73
N THR A 28 -7.53 3.74 9.20
CA THR A 28 -6.97 3.55 10.53
C THR A 28 -5.51 3.12 10.43
N ARG A 29 -4.78 3.27 11.53
CA ARG A 29 -3.38 2.80 11.62
C ARG A 29 -3.28 1.31 11.33
N GLU A 30 -4.23 0.52 11.83
CA GLU A 30 -4.33 -0.92 11.57
C GLU A 30 -4.55 -1.19 10.07
N GLY A 31 -5.36 -0.36 9.40
CA GLY A 31 -5.57 -0.42 7.95
C GLY A 31 -4.28 -0.19 7.16
N ILE A 32 -3.45 0.77 7.58
CA ILE A 32 -2.14 1.03 6.96
C ILE A 32 -1.20 -0.16 7.17
N LEU A 33 -1.13 -0.70 8.39
CA LEU A 33 -0.29 -1.87 8.68
C LEU A 33 -0.74 -3.11 7.90
N ALA A 34 -2.05 -3.31 7.76
CA ALA A 34 -2.60 -4.38 6.93
C ALA A 34 -2.26 -4.20 5.44
N ALA A 35 -2.33 -2.97 4.93
CA ALA A 35 -1.93 -2.64 3.57
C ALA A 35 -0.43 -2.91 3.33
N LEU A 36 0.43 -2.56 4.29
CA LEU A 36 1.86 -2.85 4.22
C LEU A 36 2.15 -4.35 4.26
N ARG A 37 1.45 -5.12 5.11
CA ARG A 37 1.56 -6.58 5.14
C ARG A 37 1.16 -7.19 3.80
N PHE A 38 0.04 -6.73 3.23
CA PHE A 38 -0.42 -7.17 1.93
C PHE A 38 0.61 -6.85 0.83
N ALA A 39 1.14 -5.63 0.82
CA ALA A 39 2.15 -5.22 -0.14
C ALA A 39 3.43 -6.05 -0.02
N ALA A 40 3.90 -6.30 1.21
CA ALA A 40 5.06 -7.14 1.47
C ALA A 40 4.86 -8.57 0.95
N ASN A 41 3.70 -9.19 1.22
CA ASN A 41 3.39 -10.52 0.71
C ASN A 41 3.32 -10.53 -0.83
N ALA A 42 2.70 -9.51 -1.43
CA ALA A 42 2.55 -9.41 -2.89
C ALA A 42 3.88 -9.23 -3.63
N VAL A 43 4.92 -8.68 -2.98
CA VAL A 43 6.27 -8.59 -3.57
C VAL A 43 7.17 -9.77 -3.21
N ASP A 44 6.89 -10.47 -2.11
CA ASP A 44 7.60 -11.68 -1.69
C ASP A 44 7.18 -12.90 -2.52
N GLU A 45 5.91 -12.94 -2.96
CA GLU A 45 5.47 -13.83 -4.04
C GLU A 45 6.23 -13.46 -5.32
N ARG A 46 7.32 -14.20 -5.60
CA ARG A 46 8.12 -14.15 -6.85
C ARG A 46 7.33 -14.63 -8.07
N GLU A 47 6.11 -14.16 -8.28
CA GLU A 47 5.47 -14.19 -9.57
C GLU A 47 5.70 -12.81 -10.18
N LEU A 48 6.83 -12.68 -10.90
CA LEU A 48 6.93 -11.65 -11.94
C LEU A 48 5.60 -11.71 -12.70
N PRO A 49 4.81 -10.62 -12.79
CA PRO A 49 3.63 -10.66 -13.62
C PRO A 49 4.12 -11.03 -15.01
N LEU A 50 3.84 -12.27 -15.42
CA LEU A 50 4.10 -12.74 -16.76
C LEU A 50 3.32 -11.76 -17.63
N ARG A 51 4.05 -10.84 -18.27
CA ARG A 51 3.52 -10.12 -19.40
C ARG A 51 3.24 -11.19 -20.44
N LEU A 52 2.02 -11.71 -20.44
CA LEU A 52 1.44 -12.31 -21.63
C LEU A 52 1.25 -11.14 -22.59
N SER A 53 2.32 -10.80 -23.31
CA SER A 53 2.20 -10.04 -24.55
C SER A 53 1.42 -10.92 -25.53
N ALA A 54 0.21 -10.49 -25.86
CA ALA A 54 -0.53 -10.96 -27.02
C ALA A 54 0.11 -10.43 -28.31
#